data_AF-A0A929JSE1-F1
#
_entry.id   AF-A0A929JSE1-F1
#
_cell.length_a   1.000
_cell.length_b   1.000
_cell.length_c   1.000
_cell.angle_alpha   90.00
_cell.angle_beta   90.00
_cell.angle_gamma   90.00
#
_symmetry.space_group_name_H-M   'P 1'
#
loop_
_entity.id
_entity.type
_entity.pdbx_description
1 polymer ?
#
loop_
_entity_poly.entity_id
_entity_poly.type
_entity_poly.pdbx_seq_one_letter_code
_entity_poly.pdbx_strand_id
1 'polypeptide(L)' 'AGSARAEPAEYFLGLPPQEAITELSAHIGSLEDKLGQYANVDLKIRENFEKAREVSFKLEVANDLLRRFKRDLEASD' A
#
# COMPACT_ATOMS: atom_id res chain seq x y z
N ALA A 1 3.53 27.12 3.46
CA ALA A 1 2.84 26.47 2.34
C ALA A 1 2.85 24.97 2.60
N GLY A 2 1.69 24.40 2.93
CA GLY A 2 1.56 22.98 3.26
C GLY A 2 1.67 22.16 1.99
N SER A 3 2.78 21.44 1.82
CA SER A 3 2.86 20.37 0.84
C SER A 3 1.97 19.24 1.35
N ALA A 4 0.69 19.27 0.99
CA ALA A 4 -0.17 18.11 1.09
C ALA A 4 0.45 17.05 0.17
N ARG A 5 1.28 16.18 0.75
CA ARG A 5 1.56 14.88 0.16
C ARG A 5 0.18 14.24 0.09
N ALA A 6 -0.42 14.23 -1.09
CA ALA A 6 -1.64 13.47 -1.33
C ALA A 6 -1.42 12.10 -0.66
N GLU A 7 -2.32 11.71 0.24
CA GLU A 7 -2.18 10.40 0.86
C GLU A 7 -2.14 9.37 -0.28
N PRO A 8 -1.32 8.31 -0.23
CA PRO A 8 -1.22 7.35 -1.33
C PRO A 8 -2.59 6.87 -1.84
N ALA A 9 -3.60 6.82 -0.95
CA ALA A 9 -4.98 6.54 -1.29
C ALA A 9 -5.61 7.53 -2.29
N GLU A 10 -5.38 8.84 -2.16
CA GLU A 10 -5.93 9.87 -3.05
C GLU A 10 -5.40 9.73 -4.48
N TYR A 11 -4.13 9.33 -4.64
CA TYR A 11 -3.56 9.04 -5.96
C TYR A 11 -4.31 7.89 -6.64
N PHE A 12 -4.47 6.75 -5.96
CA PHE A 12 -5.12 5.58 -6.56
C PHE A 12 -6.62 5.81 -6.82
N LEU A 13 -7.30 6.57 -5.96
CA LEU A 13 -8.71 6.95 -6.13
C LEU A 13 -8.96 7.84 -7.36
N GLY A 14 -7.92 8.50 -7.89
CA GLY A 14 -8.01 9.30 -9.12
C GLY A 14 -7.82 8.51 -10.41
N LEU A 15 -7.45 7.23 -10.34
CA LEU A 15 -7.17 6.40 -11.52
C LEU A 15 -8.42 5.61 -11.97
N PRO A 16 -8.55 5.29 -13.27
CA PRO A 16 -9.51 4.27 -13.74
C PRO A 16 -9.30 2.94 -13.00
N PRO A 17 -10.37 2.15 -12.72
CA PRO A 17 -10.26 0.95 -11.87
C PRO A 17 -9.19 -0.05 -12.32
N GLN A 18 -9.08 -0.32 -13.63
CA GLN A 18 -8.08 -1.25 -14.17
C GLN A 18 -6.63 -0.74 -13.99
N GLU A 19 -6.42 0.57 -14.15
CA GLU A 19 -5.12 1.22 -13.95
C GLU A 19 -4.79 1.24 -12.45
N ALA A 20 -5.75 1.58 -11.59
CA ALA A 20 -5.61 1.54 -10.14
C ALA A 20 -5.22 0.14 -9.64
N ILE A 21 -5.83 -0.92 -10.16
CA ILE A 21 -5.51 -2.32 -9.84
C ILE A 21 -4.05 -2.65 -10.19
N THR A 22 -3.60 -2.25 -11.39
CA THR A 22 -2.24 -2.51 -11.86
C THR A 22 -1.21 -1.80 -10.98
N GLU A 23 -1.39 -0.50 -10.76
CA GLU A 23 -0.51 0.34 -9.96
C GLU A 23 -0.48 -0.10 -8.48
N LEU A 24 -1.64 -0.44 -7.89
CA LEU A 24 -1.71 -0.97 -6.53
C LEU A 24 -1.02 -2.31 -6.39
N SER A 25 -1.14 -3.21 -7.37
CA SER A 25 -0.49 -4.52 -7.32
C SER A 25 1.04 -4.37 -7.34
N ALA A 26 1.57 -3.46 -8.16
CA ALA A 26 2.99 -3.14 -8.17
C ALA A 26 3.45 -2.49 -6.85
N HIS A 27 2.64 -1.59 -6.29
CA HIS A 27 2.92 -0.95 -5.01
C HIS A 27 2.94 -1.95 -3.85
N ILE A 28 1.98 -2.88 -3.82
CA ILE A 28 1.91 -3.98 -2.86
C ILE A 28 3.17 -4.83 -2.91
N GLY A 29 3.62 -5.24 -4.09
CA GLY A 29 4.88 -6.00 -4.23
C GLY A 29 6.08 -5.25 -3.65
N SER A 30 6.18 -3.94 -3.89
CA SER A 30 7.25 -3.12 -3.29
C SER A 30 7.17 -3.06 -1.75
N LEU A 31 5.97 -3.06 -1.18
CA LEU A 31 5.78 -3.07 0.27
C LEU A 31 6.09 -4.44 0.87
N GLU A 32 5.75 -5.53 0.19
CA GLU A 32 6.11 -6.89 0.58
C GLU A 32 7.63 -7.09 0.58
N ASP A 33 8.32 -6.63 -0.47
CA ASP A 33 9.79 -6.67 -0.54
C ASP A 33 10.43 -5.89 0.62
N LYS A 34 9.92 -4.68 0.90
CA LYS A 34 10.38 -3.86 2.04
C LYS A 34 10.12 -4.56 3.36
N LEU A 35 8.94 -5.17 3.53
CA LEU A 35 8.62 -5.90 4.76
C LEU A 35 9.54 -7.12 4.94
N GLY A 36 9.87 -7.82 3.84
CA GLY A 36 10.82 -8.92 3.81
C GLY A 36 12.23 -8.52 4.26
N GLN A 37 12.66 -7.29 4.00
CA GLN A 37 13.93 -6.76 4.53
C GLN A 37 13.94 -6.71 6.06
N TYR A 38 12.79 -6.46 6.70
CA TYR A 38 12.66 -6.45 8.15
C TYR A 38 12.62 -7.84 8.79
N ALA A 39 12.46 -8.92 8.02
CA ALA A 39 12.58 -10.29 8.53
C ALA A 39 13.99 -10.61 9.04
N ASN A 40 15.00 -9.87 8.55
CA ASN A 40 16.42 -10.10 8.85
C ASN A 40 17.01 -9.08 9.85
N VAL A 41 16.20 -8.17 10.41
CA VAL A 41 16.67 -7.16 11.38
C VAL A 41 16.17 -7.47 12.79
N ASP A 42 16.89 -6.97 13.80
CA ASP A 42 16.43 -7.10 15.19
C ASP A 42 15.26 -6.16 15.46
N LEU A 43 14.06 -6.74 15.60
CA LEU A 43 12.82 -6.04 15.92
C LEU A 43 12.71 -5.65 17.41
N LYS A 44 13.65 -6.06 18.28
CA LYS A 44 13.75 -5.49 19.63
C LYS A 44 14.24 -4.05 19.60
N ILE A 45 14.92 -3.66 18.53
CA ILE A 45 15.25 -2.26 18.27
C ILE A 45 13.96 -1.54 17.88
N ARG A 46 13.52 -0.63 18.74
CA ARG A 46 12.27 0.12 18.60
C ARG A 46 12.09 0.74 17.21
N GLU A 47 13.14 1.36 16.65
CA GLU A 47 13.09 1.98 15.33
C GLU A 47 12.80 0.98 14.21
N ASN A 48 13.42 -0.20 14.26
CA ASN A 48 13.18 -1.25 13.27
C ASN A 48 11.75 -1.77 13.36
N PHE A 49 11.25 -1.97 14.58
CA PHE A 49 9.86 -2.37 14.82
C PHE A 49 8.87 -1.31 14.30
N GLU A 50 9.09 -0.03 14.61
CA GLU A 50 8.22 1.06 14.17
C GLU A 50 8.18 1.14 12.64
N LYS A 51 9.33 1.00 11.97
CA LYS A 51 9.38 0.96 10.49
C LYS A 51 8.69 -0.26 9.90
N ALA A 52 8.92 -1.46 10.46
CA ALA A 52 8.26 -2.68 10.01
C ALA A 52 6.72 -2.56 10.17
N ARG A 53 6.26 -2.05 11.32
CA ARG A 53 4.86 -1.78 11.60
C ARG A 53 4.26 -0.77 10.62
N GLU A 54 4.98 0.30 10.29
CA GLU A 54 4.53 1.30 9.32
C GLU A 54 4.35 0.68 7.93
N VAL A 55 5.31 -0.13 7.48
CA VAL A 55 5.22 -0.83 6.19
C VAL A 55 4.05 -1.83 6.17
N SER A 56 3.86 -2.61 7.24
CA SER A 56 2.71 -3.51 7.37
C SER A 56 1.38 -2.77 7.32
N PHE A 57 1.27 -1.60 7.97
CA PHE A 57 0.06 -0.79 7.92
C PHE A 57 -0.23 -0.30 6.50
N LYS A 58 0.79 0.20 5.78
CA LYS A 58 0.64 0.61 4.38
C LYS A 58 0.22 -0.54 3.48
N LEU A 59 0.75 -1.74 3.72
CA LEU A 59 0.40 -2.94 2.97
C LEU A 59 -1.06 -3.33 3.16
N GLU A 60 -1.58 -3.27 4.39
CA GLU A 60 -3.00 -3.53 4.67
C GLU A 60 -3.90 -2.53 3.95
N VAL A 61 -3.58 -1.22 4.03
CA VAL A 61 -4.34 -0.17 3.34
C VAL A 61 -4.33 -0.36 1.82
N ALA A 62 -3.18 -0.69 1.23
CA ALA A 62 -3.08 -0.95 -0.20
C ALA A 62 -3.90 -2.17 -0.63
N ASN A 63 -3.88 -3.26 0.15
CA ASN A 63 -4.70 -4.45 -0.09
C ASN A 63 -6.20 -4.16 0.03
N ASP A 64 -6.61 -3.33 0.98
CA ASP A 64 -7.99 -2.86 1.12
C ASP A 64 -8.47 -2.07 -0.10
N LEU A 65 -7.63 -1.17 -0.61
CA LEU A 65 -7.94 -0.41 -1.83
C LEU A 65 -8.02 -1.32 -3.04
N LEU A 66 -7.09 -2.27 -3.21
CA LEU A 66 -7.11 -3.22 -4.31
C LEU A 66 -8.39 -4.06 -4.30
N ARG A 67 -8.83 -4.53 -3.12
CA ARG A 67 -10.09 -5.27 -2.94
C ARG A 67 -11.31 -4.42 -3.31
N ARG A 68 -11.29 -3.11 -3.05
CA ARG A 68 -12.37 -2.19 -3.47
C ARG A 68 -12.43 -2.05 -4.98
N PHE A 69 -11.32 -1.70 -5.63
CA PHE A 69 -11.30 -1.53 -7.09
C PHE A 69 -11.67 -2.80 -7.86
N LYS A 70 -11.25 -3.99 -7.39
CA LYS A 70 -11.65 -5.26 -8.01
C LYS A 70 -13.17 -5.47 -7.95
N ARG A 71 -13.80 -5.19 -6.81
CA ARG A 71 -15.26 -5.27 -6.67
C ARG A 71 -15.99 -4.25 -7.54
N ASP A 72 -15.47 -3.02 -7.64
CA ASP A 72 -16.08 -1.98 -8.47
C ASP A 72 -16.01 -2.34 -9.97
N LEU A 73 -14.92 -2.97 -10.40
CA LEU A 73 -14.76 -3.50 -11.76
C LEU A 73 -15.76 -4.64 -12.02
N GLU A 74 -15.87 -5.61 -11.10
CA GLU A 74 -16.80 -6.74 -11.20
C GLU A 74 -18.28 -6.29 -11.20
N ALA A 75 -18.61 -5.17 -10.55
CA ALA A 75 -19.97 -4.62 -10.51
C ALA A 75 -20.32 -3.73 -11.72
N SER A 76 -19.32 -3.38 -12.53
CA SER A 76 -19.47 -2.55 -13.74
C SER A 76 -19.68 -3.38 -15.02
N ASP A 77 -19.48 -4.70 -14.95
CA ASP A 77 -19.78 -5.70 -15.99
C ASP A 77 -21.19 -6.30 -15.83
#